data_AF-A0A8E2JV58-F1
#
_entry.id   AF-A0A8E2JV58-F1
#
_cell.length_a   1.000
_cell.length_b   1.000
_cell.length_c   1.000
_cell.angle_alpha   90.00
_cell.angle_beta   90.00
_cell.angle_gamma   90.00
#
_symmetry.space_group_name_H-M   'P 1'
#
loop_
_entity.id
_entity.type
_entity.pdbx_description
1 polymer ?
#
loop_
_entity_poly.entity_id
_entity_poly.type
_entity_poly.pdbx_seq_one_letter_code
_entity_poly.pdbx_strand_id
1 'polypeptide(L)'
;MVLEFETPKYLKVIFYLKKRDDITDEYFHEYWKINHMKLALENKKFVDKVIRYNQLHASPELKKAAKIYKIPVLEYDGIAEVWVKDVE
;
A
#
# COMPACT_ATOMS: atom_id res chain seq x y z
N MET A 1 -8.43 37.57 -15.59
CA MET A 1 -9.02 36.77 -14.51
C MET A 1 -8.15 35.54 -14.34
N VAL A 2 -7.30 35.51 -13.32
CA VAL A 2 -6.46 34.35 -13.01
C VAL A 2 -7.31 33.43 -12.14
N LEU A 3 -7.59 32.22 -12.61
CA LEU A 3 -8.22 31.20 -11.78
C LEU A 3 -7.15 30.65 -10.85
N GLU A 4 -7.20 31.01 -9.58
CA GLU A 4 -6.41 30.35 -8.55
C GLU A 4 -7.03 28.97 -8.29
N PHE A 5 -6.30 27.92 -8.68
CA PHE A 5 -6.65 26.55 -8.31
C PHE A 5 -5.96 26.24 -6.98
N GLU A 6 -6.74 26.12 -5.91
CA GLU A 6 -6.21 25.59 -4.66
C GLU A 6 -5.89 24.10 -4.85
N THR A 7 -4.65 23.71 -4.56
CA THR A 7 -4.26 22.30 -4.63
C THR A 7 -4.85 21.60 -3.41
N PRO A 8 -5.73 20.59 -3.57
CA PRO A 8 -6.32 19.91 -2.43
C PRO A 8 -5.23 19.27 -1.57
N LYS A 9 -5.30 19.49 -0.25
CA LYS A 9 -4.40 18.87 0.70
C LYS A 9 -4.94 17.49 1.06
N TYR A 10 -4.17 16.45 0.76
CA TYR A 10 -4.49 15.07 1.12
C TYR A 10 -3.45 14.53 2.09
N LEU A 11 -3.87 13.60 2.93
CA LEU A 11 -2.97 12.87 3.81
C LEU A 11 -2.60 11.54 3.15
N LYS A 12 -1.30 11.28 3.08
CA LYS A 12 -0.74 10.02 2.60
C LYS A 12 -0.37 9.15 3.81
N VAL A 13 -1.08 8.05 3.98
CA VAL A 13 -0.82 7.05 5.01
C VAL A 13 -0.15 5.84 4.37
N ILE A 14 0.99 5.43 4.92
CA ILE A 14 1.80 4.32 4.41
C ILE A 14 1.91 3.25 5.50
N PHE A 15 1.44 2.04 5.20
CA PHE A 15 1.59 0.88 6.07
C PHE A 15 2.58 -0.09 5.45
N TYR A 16 3.61 -0.43 6.21
CA TYR A 16 4.52 -1.52 5.89
C TYR A 16 3.97 -2.81 6.46
N LEU A 17 3.64 -3.75 5.58
CA LEU A 17 2.99 -5.01 5.95
C LEU A 17 4.01 -6.12 5.99
N LYS A 18 3.95 -6.92 7.06
CA LYS A 18 4.66 -8.20 7.18
C LYS A 18 3.64 -9.32 7.01
N LYS A 19 3.92 -10.24 6.09
CA LYS A 19 3.09 -11.44 5.91
C LYS A 19 3.37 -12.42 7.06
N ARG A 20 2.43 -13.32 7.32
CA ARG A 20 2.63 -14.39 8.31
C ARG A 20 3.76 -15.32 7.87
N ASP A 21 4.46 -15.92 8.84
CA ASP A 21 5.59 -16.82 8.55
C ASP A 21 5.15 -18.12 7.84
N ASP A 22 3.88 -18.52 8.01
CA ASP A 22 3.33 -19.76 7.46
C ASP A 22 2.74 -19.61 6.04
N ILE A 23 2.79 -18.43 5.42
CA ILE A 23 2.26 -18.20 4.07
C ILE A 23 3.35 -17.86 3.07
N THR A 24 3.20 -18.30 1.82
CA THR A 24 4.17 -18.01 0.74
C THR A 24 4.04 -16.58 0.24
N ASP A 25 5.06 -16.08 -0.46
CA ASP A 25 5.03 -14.76 -1.10
C ASP A 25 3.93 -14.70 -2.18
N GLU A 26 3.78 -15.75 -2.99
CA GLU A 26 2.78 -15.85 -4.04
C GLU A 26 1.36 -15.81 -3.47
N TYR A 27 1.11 -16.58 -2.40
CA TYR A 27 -0.19 -16.58 -1.73
C TYR A 27 -0.51 -15.20 -1.14
N PHE A 28 0.47 -14.58 -0.47
CA PHE A 28 0.30 -13.23 0.07
C PHE A 28 -0.03 -12.23 -1.03
N HIS A 29 0.68 -12.28 -2.16
CA HIS A 29 0.44 -11.36 -3.28
C HIS A 29 -0.96 -11.51 -3.87
N GLU A 30 -1.38 -12.73 -4.21
CA GLU A 30 -2.69 -12.98 -4.82
C GLU A 30 -3.83 -12.67 -3.85
N TYR A 31 -3.75 -13.14 -2.61
CA TYR A 31 -4.79 -12.89 -1.60
C TYR A 31 -4.95 -11.39 -1.32
N TRP A 32 -3.83 -10.67 -1.19
CA TRP A 32 -3.89 -9.25 -0.85
C TRP A 32 -4.43 -8.43 -2.03
N LYS A 33 -4.01 -8.72 -3.27
CA LYS A 33 -4.51 -8.06 -4.47
C LYS A 33 -6.01 -8.29 -4.70
N ILE A 34 -6.53 -9.48 -4.40
CA ILE A 34 -7.90 -9.87 -4.76
C ILE A 34 -8.83 -9.78 -3.56
N ASN A 35 -8.58 -10.60 -2.53
CA ASN A 35 -9.52 -10.77 -1.40
C ASN A 35 -9.54 -9.54 -0.50
N HIS A 36 -8.37 -9.00 -0.15
CA HIS A 36 -8.31 -7.83 0.72
C HIS A 36 -8.82 -6.56 0.04
N MET A 37 -8.56 -6.40 -1.27
CA MET A 37 -9.12 -5.29 -2.05
C MET A 37 -10.65 -5.33 -2.05
N LYS A 38 -11.27 -6.51 -2.20
CA LYS A 38 -12.73 -6.67 -2.07
C LYS A 38 -13.25 -6.18 -0.72
N LEU A 39 -12.61 -6.59 0.38
CA LEU A 39 -12.99 -6.16 1.73
C LEU A 39 -12.89 -4.64 1.92
N ALA A 40 -11.86 -4.02 1.35
CA ALA A 40 -11.69 -2.57 1.39
C ALA A 40 -12.83 -1.85 0.63
N LEU A 41 -13.23 -2.36 -0.53
CA LEU A 41 -14.33 -1.79 -1.33
C LEU A 41 -15.72 -2.03 -0.72
N GLU A 42 -15.91 -3.08 0.07
CA GLU A 42 -17.15 -3.32 0.82
C GLU A 42 -17.31 -2.36 2.01
N ASN A 43 -16.22 -1.74 2.47
CA ASN A 43 -16.24 -0.77 3.57
C ASN A 43 -16.66 0.63 3.07
N LYS A 44 -17.90 1.03 3.40
CA LYS A 44 -18.47 2.32 3.00
C LYS A 44 -17.62 3.54 3.42
N LYS A 45 -17.03 3.52 4.62
CA LYS A 45 -16.19 4.64 5.08
C LYS A 45 -14.90 4.73 4.27
N PHE A 46 -14.30 3.58 3.97
CA PHE A 46 -13.10 3.52 3.14
C PHE A 46 -13.38 4.10 1.76
N VAL A 47 -14.44 3.64 1.08
CA VAL A 47 -14.80 4.13 -0.26
C VAL A 47 -15.14 5.63 -0.28
N ASP A 48 -15.75 6.16 0.77
CA ASP A 48 -16.09 7.59 0.86
C ASP A 48 -14.86 8.50 1.08
N LYS A 49 -13.93 8.05 1.93
CA LYS A 49 -12.81 8.87 2.41
C LYS A 49 -11.51 8.69 1.63
N VAL A 50 -11.28 7.50 1.06
CA VAL A 50 -10.06 7.17 0.34
C VAL A 50 -10.16 7.61 -1.10
N ILE A 51 -9.28 8.53 -1.50
CA ILE A 51 -9.19 9.02 -2.88
C ILE A 51 -8.26 8.17 -3.75
N ARG A 52 -7.32 7.44 -3.13
CA ARG A 52 -6.39 6.54 -3.81
C ARG A 52 -5.89 5.46 -2.86
N TYR A 53 -5.87 4.22 -3.35
CA TYR A 53 -5.31 3.08 -2.65
C TYR A 53 -4.35 2.33 -3.58
N ASN A 54 -3.07 2.20 -3.19
CA ASN A 54 -2.09 1.39 -3.90
C ASN A 54 -1.62 0.23 -3.00
N GLN A 55 -1.52 -0.95 -3.60
CA GLN A 55 -0.89 -2.13 -3.00
C GLN A 55 0.42 -2.37 -3.73
N LEU A 56 1.56 -2.16 -3.05
CA LEU A 56 2.87 -2.45 -3.61
C LEU A 56 3.39 -3.75 -3.01
N HIS A 57 3.64 -4.73 -3.86
CA HIS A 57 4.24 -6.00 -3.47
C HIS A 57 5.76 -5.88 -3.43
N ALA A 58 6.39 -6.30 -2.34
CA ALA A 58 7.84 -6.33 -2.26
C ALA A 58 8.35 -7.58 -2.99
N SER A 59 9.14 -7.41 -4.05
CA SER A 59 9.72 -8.56 -4.75
C SER A 59 10.79 -9.25 -3.88
N PRO A 60 10.61 -10.54 -3.53
CA PRO A 60 11.62 -11.28 -2.78
C PRO A 60 12.96 -11.36 -3.53
N GLU A 61 12.92 -11.42 -4.85
CA GLU A 61 14.08 -11.45 -5.73
C GLU A 61 14.85 -10.14 -5.68
N LEU A 62 14.17 -9.00 -5.79
CA LEU A 62 14.80 -7.68 -5.68
C LEU A 62 15.34 -7.42 -4.27
N LYS A 63 14.65 -7.90 -3.22
CA LYS A 63 15.16 -7.85 -1.84
C LYS A 63 16.45 -8.65 -1.69
N LYS A 64 16.53 -9.86 -2.28
CA LYS A 64 17.77 -10.67 -2.31
C LYS A 64 18.88 -9.95 -3.09
N ALA A 65 18.57 -9.39 -4.26
CA ALA A 65 19.54 -8.65 -5.08
C ALA A 65 20.10 -7.42 -4.35
N ALA A 66 19.25 -6.63 -3.68
CA ALA A 66 19.67 -5.47 -2.91
C ALA A 66 20.66 -5.84 -1.77
N LYS A 67 20.48 -7.00 -1.13
CA LYS A 67 21.42 -7.52 -0.13
C LYS A 67 22.81 -7.80 -0.70
N ILE A 68 22.92 -8.27 -1.95
CA ILE A 68 24.21 -8.49 -2.64
C ILE A 68 25.00 -7.17 -2.75
N TYR A 69 24.29 -6.08 -3.07
CA TYR A 69 24.87 -4.74 -3.17
C TYR A 69 24.98 -4.00 -1.83
N LYS A 70 24.73 -4.68 -0.70
CA LYS A 70 24.76 -4.10 0.66
C LYS A 70 23.83 -2.89 0.82
N ILE A 71 22.77 -2.81 0.01
CA ILE A 71 21.74 -1.78 0.16
C ILE A 71 20.89 -2.17 1.37
N PRO A 72 20.66 -1.28 2.35
CA PRO A 72 19.76 -1.55 3.46
C PRO A 72 18.34 -1.83 2.95
N VAL A 73 17.78 -2.98 3.30
CA VAL A 73 16.43 -3.39 2.92
C VAL A 73 15.59 -3.50 4.19
N LEU A 74 14.49 -2.76 4.25
CA LEU A 74 13.50 -2.91 5.32
C LEU A 74 12.77 -4.25 5.18
N GLU A 75 12.50 -4.90 6.31
CA GLU A 75 11.83 -6.20 6.33
C GLU A 75 10.30 -6.04 6.31
N TYR A 76 9.77 -5.80 5.11
CA TYR A 76 8.34 -5.86 4.81
C TYR A 76 8.11 -6.71 3.55
N ASP A 77 6.88 -7.15 3.35
CA ASP A 77 6.46 -7.98 2.22
C ASP A 77 5.48 -7.22 1.31
N GLY A 78 4.84 -6.16 1.82
CA GLY A 78 4.03 -5.24 1.03
C GLY A 78 3.90 -3.85 1.63
N ILE A 79 3.48 -2.86 0.83
CA ILE A 79 3.15 -1.51 1.27
C ILE A 79 1.72 -1.17 0.86
N ALA A 80 0.86 -0.91 1.84
CA ALA A 80 -0.43 -0.26 1.59
C ALA A 80 -0.22 1.26 1.63
N GLU A 81 -0.49 1.92 0.52
CA GLU A 81 -0.47 3.37 0.42
C GLU A 81 -1.91 3.88 0.25
N VAL A 82 -2.38 4.67 1.19
CA VAL A 82 -3.74 5.20 1.22
C VAL A 82 -3.68 6.72 1.23
N TRP A 83 -4.43 7.36 0.33
CA TRP A 83 -4.59 8.80 0.30
C TRP A 83 -6.01 9.14 0.76
N VAL A 84 -6.12 9.99 1.78
CA VAL A 84 -7.39 10.39 2.38
C VAL A 84 -7.52 11.92 2.41
N LYS A 85 -8.76 12.40 2.48
CA LYS A 85 -9.09 13.83 2.60
C LYS A 85 -8.72 14.38 3.99
N ASP A 86 -8.95 13.58 5.03
CA ASP A 86 -8.80 13.93 6.44
C ASP A 86 -8.58 12.64 7.27
N VAL A 87 -8.32 12.80 8.58
CA VAL A 87 -8.17 11.67 9.53
C VAL A 87 -9.49 11.24 10.18
N GLU A 88 -10.57 12.01 10.01
CA GLU A 88 -11.87 11.83 10.69
C GLU A 88 -12.90 11.10 9.81
#